data_AF-A0A952NLU8-F1
#
_entry.id   AF-A0A952NLU8-F1
#
_cell.length_a   1.000
_cell.length_b   1.000
_cell.length_c   1.000
_cell.angle_alpha   90.00
_cell.angle_beta   90.00
_cell.angle_gamma   90.00
#
_symmetry.space_group_name_H-M   'P 1'
#
loop_
_entity.id
_entity.type
_entity.pdbx_description
1 polymer ?
#
loop_
_entity_poly.entity_id
_entity_poly.type
_entity_poly.pdbx_seq_one_letter_code
_entity_poly.pdbx_strand_id
1 'polypeptide(L)'
;MKSVTEFPNFTLTQAIKAKATLSAEGKSPEEIQTSLGETFKMEGDKLKHFISAIDVAGQNPENLKRVVVLSLNEGETAPAKSTKVEEFHFVPEYYQDPKARAAAAESKDGGRGGRGGRGGGRGGPGGKGGGGPKSSPWGLSPEEKAAKGPKKPTA
;
A
#
# COMPACT_ATOMS: atom_id res chain seq x y z
N MET A 1 12.28 20.78 17.38
CA MET A 1 11.92 20.44 15.99
C MET A 1 10.58 21.06 15.69
N LYS A 2 10.48 21.86 14.63
CA LYS A 2 9.21 22.50 14.25
C LYS A 2 8.76 21.99 12.89
N SER A 3 7.49 21.63 12.79
CA SER A 3 6.85 21.35 11.49
C SER A 3 6.53 22.67 10.81
N VAL A 4 7.04 22.83 9.59
CA VAL A 4 6.83 24.01 8.75
C VAL A 4 5.57 23.81 7.93
N THR A 5 5.46 22.67 7.26
CA THR A 5 4.29 22.31 6.45
C THR A 5 4.17 20.80 6.31
N GLU A 6 2.98 20.32 5.99
CA GLU A 6 2.74 18.91 5.71
C GLU A 6 1.91 18.76 4.44
N PHE A 7 2.23 17.74 3.66
CA PHE A 7 1.55 17.43 2.41
C PHE A 7 0.93 16.04 2.50
N PRO A 8 -0.41 15.92 2.43
CA PRO A 8 -1.08 14.63 2.50
C PRO A 8 -0.85 13.83 1.22
N ASN A 9 -0.83 12.50 1.32
CA ASN A 9 -0.56 11.61 0.19
C ASN A 9 -1.55 11.79 -0.97
N PHE A 10 -2.82 12.10 -0.68
CA PHE A 10 -3.81 12.37 -1.72
C PHE A 10 -3.38 13.50 -2.68
N THR A 11 -2.84 14.59 -2.13
CA THR A 11 -2.34 15.72 -2.94
C THR A 11 -1.02 15.37 -3.62
N LEU A 12 -0.12 14.66 -2.93
CA LEU A 12 1.16 14.25 -3.50
C LEU A 12 1.00 13.28 -4.67
N THR A 13 0.12 12.29 -4.57
CA THR A 13 -0.14 11.34 -5.67
C THR A 13 -0.74 12.01 -6.90
N GLN A 14 -1.64 12.98 -6.72
CA GLN A 14 -2.16 13.79 -7.82
C GLN A 14 -1.05 14.62 -8.47
N ALA A 15 -0.19 15.23 -7.66
CA ALA A 15 0.90 16.05 -8.16
C ALA A 15 2.02 15.25 -8.84
N ILE A 16 2.32 14.04 -8.36
CA ILE A 16 3.24 13.10 -9.02
C ILE A 16 2.68 12.74 -10.41
N LYS A 17 1.39 12.42 -10.51
CA LYS A 17 0.74 12.14 -11.80
C LYS A 17 0.77 13.36 -12.72
N ALA A 18 0.40 14.54 -12.21
CA ALA A 18 0.43 15.77 -12.98
C ALA A 18 1.85 16.11 -13.46
N LYS A 19 2.86 16.00 -12.59
CA LYS A 19 4.28 16.17 -12.94
C LYS A 19 4.70 15.21 -14.04
N ALA A 20 4.32 13.93 -13.94
CA ALA A 20 4.62 12.94 -14.97
C ALA A 20 3.95 13.26 -16.31
N THR A 21 2.68 13.69 -16.31
CA THR A 21 1.98 14.14 -17.52
C THR A 21 2.64 15.36 -18.14
N LEU A 22 2.94 16.40 -17.35
CA LEU A 22 3.57 17.63 -17.84
C LEU A 22 5.01 17.38 -18.33
N SER A 23 5.74 16.45 -17.70
CA SER A 23 7.07 16.04 -18.16
C SER A 23 6.98 15.24 -19.47
N ALA A 24 5.96 14.39 -19.63
CA ALA A 24 5.71 13.66 -20.87
C ALA A 24 5.27 14.58 -22.02
N GLU A 25 4.59 15.68 -21.71
CA GLU A 25 4.27 16.77 -22.65
C GLU A 25 5.52 17.57 -23.08
N GLY A 26 6.68 17.33 -22.47
CA GLY A 26 7.94 18.01 -22.81
C GLY A 26 8.05 19.43 -22.25
N LYS A 27 7.24 19.78 -21.24
CA LYS A 27 7.32 21.09 -20.58
C LYS A 27 8.63 21.23 -19.82
N SER A 28 9.13 22.47 -19.78
CA SER A 28 10.32 22.79 -18.99
C SER A 28 10.03 22.67 -17.49
N PRO A 29 11.06 22.44 -16.64
CA PRO A 29 10.88 22.33 -15.19
C PRO A 29 10.20 23.56 -14.55
N GLU A 30 10.46 24.74 -15.10
CA GLU A 30 9.89 26.03 -14.65
C GLU A 30 8.39 26.12 -14.97
N GLU A 31 7.97 25.67 -16.15
CA GLU A 31 6.56 25.60 -16.56
C GLU A 31 5.82 24.53 -15.76
N ILE A 32 6.46 23.40 -15.46
CA ILE A 32 5.90 22.35 -14.60
C ILE A 32 5.65 22.91 -13.20
N GLN A 33 6.63 23.62 -12.64
CA GLN A 33 6.49 24.23 -11.32
C GLN A 33 5.36 25.26 -11.28
N THR A 34 5.26 26.13 -12.29
CA THR A 34 4.16 27.10 -12.42
C THR A 34 2.81 26.41 -12.55
N SER A 35 2.70 25.42 -13.43
CA SER A 35 1.45 24.65 -13.65
C SER A 35 0.99 23.92 -12.39
N LEU A 36 1.93 23.33 -11.64
CA LEU A 36 1.63 22.68 -10.36
C LEU A 36 1.24 23.70 -9.29
N GLY A 37 1.90 24.86 -9.25
CA GLY A 37 1.53 25.96 -8.35
C GLY A 37 0.10 26.44 -8.57
N GLU A 38 -0.30 26.64 -9.83
CA GLU A 38 -1.66 27.03 -10.20
C GLU A 38 -2.69 25.94 -9.88
N THR A 39 -2.39 24.69 -10.27
CA THR A 39 -3.31 23.54 -10.08
C THR A 39 -3.61 23.30 -8.60
N PHE A 40 -2.58 23.35 -7.75
CA PHE A 40 -2.69 23.07 -6.32
C PHE A 40 -2.83 24.34 -5.47
N LYS A 41 -2.91 25.51 -6.10
CA LYS A 41 -3.00 26.82 -5.44
C LYS A 41 -1.91 27.03 -4.38
N MET A 42 -0.67 26.70 -4.74
CA MET A 42 0.50 26.83 -3.88
C MET A 42 1.47 27.85 -4.49
N GLU A 43 1.96 28.76 -3.64
CA GLU A 43 2.83 29.86 -4.05
C GLU A 43 4.00 30.01 -3.08
N GLY A 44 5.04 30.71 -3.54
CA GLY A 44 6.21 31.05 -2.73
C GLY A 44 6.95 29.83 -2.16
N ASP A 45 7.31 29.90 -0.88
CA ASP A 45 8.09 28.86 -0.22
C ASP A 45 7.31 27.55 -0.05
N LYS A 46 5.98 27.61 0.07
CA LYS A 46 5.14 26.42 0.12
C LYS A 46 5.22 25.62 -1.19
N LEU A 47 5.27 26.30 -2.34
CA LEU A 47 5.46 25.64 -3.63
C LEU A 47 6.83 24.96 -3.72
N LYS A 48 7.91 25.62 -3.27
CA LYS A 48 9.25 25.02 -3.24
C LYS A 48 9.29 23.75 -2.39
N HIS A 49 8.71 23.80 -1.19
CA HIS A 49 8.56 22.64 -0.33
C HIS A 49 7.69 21.55 -0.97
N PHE A 50 6.63 21.93 -1.67
CA PHE A 50 5.75 20.98 -2.34
C PHE A 50 6.46 20.24 -3.47
N ILE A 51 7.22 20.93 -4.33
CA ILE A 51 8.03 20.30 -5.37
C ILE A 51 9.04 19.32 -4.77
N SER A 52 9.76 19.75 -3.73
CA SER A 52 10.72 18.88 -3.03
C SER A 52 10.03 17.66 -2.40
N ALA A 53 8.83 17.85 -1.83
CA ALA A 53 8.04 16.77 -1.25
C ALA A 53 7.52 15.79 -2.31
N ILE A 54 7.18 16.26 -3.52
CA ILE A 54 6.80 15.40 -4.65
C ILE A 54 7.97 14.49 -5.03
N ASP A 55 9.19 15.03 -5.07
CA ASP A 55 10.39 14.26 -5.42
C ASP A 55 10.70 13.20 -4.37
N VAL A 56 10.59 13.55 -3.08
CA VAL A 56 10.75 12.59 -1.97
C VAL A 56 9.65 11.52 -1.99
N ALA A 57 8.39 11.91 -2.22
CA ALA A 57 7.26 10.99 -2.30
C ALA A 57 7.32 10.07 -3.53
N GLY A 58 7.87 10.56 -4.65
CA GLY A 58 8.02 9.80 -5.89
C GLY A 58 9.00 8.62 -5.77
N GLN A 59 9.92 8.64 -4.81
CA GLN A 59 10.85 7.54 -4.56
C GLN A 59 10.14 6.30 -4.01
N ASN A 60 9.14 6.49 -3.14
CA ASN A 60 8.40 5.41 -2.49
C ASN A 60 6.94 5.86 -2.24
N PRO A 61 6.05 5.78 -3.25
CA PRO A 61 4.67 6.22 -3.11
C PRO A 61 3.77 5.20 -2.37
N GLU A 62 4.23 3.95 -2.23
CA GLU A 62 3.46 2.89 -1.60
C GLU A 62 3.27 3.14 -0.11
N ASN A 63 2.03 2.96 0.38
CA ASN A 63 1.65 3.16 1.78
C ASN A 63 2.01 4.54 2.37
N LEU A 64 2.31 5.55 1.56
CA LEU A 64 2.58 6.90 2.04
C LEU A 64 1.30 7.49 2.66
N LYS A 65 1.43 8.09 3.84
CA LYS A 65 0.35 8.83 4.50
C LYS A 65 0.47 10.32 4.21
N ARG A 66 1.67 10.88 4.44
CA ARG A 66 2.00 12.29 4.21
C ARG A 66 3.52 12.49 4.19
N VAL A 67 3.96 13.63 3.68
CA VAL A 67 5.34 14.12 3.85
C VAL A 67 5.30 15.33 4.76
N VAL A 68 6.06 15.29 5.85
CA VAL A 68 6.18 16.39 6.81
C VAL A 68 7.50 17.11 6.57
N VAL A 69 7.44 18.44 6.47
CA VAL A 69 8.60 19.30 6.28
C VAL A 69 8.97 19.91 7.63
N LEU A 70 10.20 19.68 8.05
CA LEU A 70 10.68 20.05 9.38
C LEU A 70 11.86 21.01 9.27
N SER A 71 11.88 22.01 10.15
CA SER A 71 13.09 22.77 10.45
C SER A 71 13.70 22.26 11.76
N LEU A 72 15.01 22.03 11.72
CA LEU A 72 15.81 21.64 12.89
C LEU A 72 16.50 22.87 13.45
N ASN A 73 16.50 23.00 14.78
CA ASN A 73 17.36 23.97 15.44
C ASN A 73 18.74 23.34 15.71
N GLU A 74 19.76 24.18 15.93
CA GLU A 74 21.11 23.72 16.27
C GLU A 74 21.09 22.81 17.52
N GLY A 75 21.57 21.58 17.36
CA GLY A 75 21.61 20.55 18.42
C GLY A 75 20.50 19.49 18.35
N GLU A 76 19.56 19.58 17.41
CA GLU A 76 18.50 18.58 17.22
C GLU A 76 18.88 17.53 16.16
N THR A 77 18.71 16.24 16.48
CA THR A 77 18.98 15.15 15.53
C THR A 77 17.83 14.97 14.54
N ALA A 78 18.16 14.83 13.25
CA ALA A 78 17.19 14.60 12.19
C ALA A 78 16.42 13.27 12.39
N PRO A 79 15.10 13.24 12.12
CA PRO A 79 14.31 12.00 12.19
C PRO A 79 14.82 10.91 11.23
N ALA A 80 14.64 9.65 11.62
CA ALA A 80 14.99 8.52 10.78
C ALA A 80 14.26 8.59 9.42
N LYS A 81 14.98 8.30 8.32
CA LYS A 81 14.49 8.38 6.93
C LYS A 81 14.15 9.79 6.42
N SER A 82 14.61 10.86 7.09
CA SER A 82 14.47 12.21 6.55
C SER A 82 15.39 12.43 5.35
N THR A 83 14.86 13.06 4.29
CA THR A 83 15.69 13.58 3.20
C THR A 83 15.97 15.05 3.47
N LYS A 84 17.25 15.43 3.60
CA LYS A 84 17.63 16.84 3.76
C LYS A 84 17.64 17.50 2.39
N VAL A 85 16.84 18.54 2.22
CA VAL A 85 16.86 19.41 1.04
C VAL A 85 17.03 20.84 1.54
N GLU A 86 18.16 21.44 1.18
CA GLU A 86 18.60 22.74 1.69
C GLU A 86 18.68 22.78 3.23
N GLU A 87 17.84 23.57 3.86
CA GLU A 87 17.76 23.76 5.31
C GLU A 87 16.64 22.90 5.95
N PHE A 88 15.77 22.31 5.13
CA PHE A 88 14.60 21.59 5.60
C PHE A 88 14.77 20.07 5.50
N HIS A 89 14.11 19.36 6.42
CA HIS A 89 14.10 17.91 6.49
C HIS A 89 12.73 17.38 6.11
N PHE A 90 12.69 16.57 5.06
CA PHE A 90 11.47 15.98 4.51
C PHE A 90 11.32 14.56 5.04
N VAL A 91 10.30 14.34 5.85
CA VAL A 91 10.03 13.05 6.50
C VAL A 91 8.79 12.43 5.86
N PRO A 92 8.95 11.40 5.02
CA PRO A 92 7.83 10.63 4.54
C PRO A 92 7.30 9.74 5.67
N GLU A 93 6.03 9.95 6.06
CA GLU A 93 5.30 9.10 6.98
C GLU A 93 4.48 8.07 6.19
N TYR A 94 4.60 6.81 6.57
CA TYR A 94 3.87 5.70 5.95
C TYR A 94 2.80 5.18 6.91
N TYR A 95 1.70 4.66 6.37
CA TYR A 95 0.80 3.82 7.13
C TYR A 95 1.61 2.62 7.66
N GLN A 96 1.49 2.34 8.96
CA GLN A 96 2.00 1.09 9.47
C GLN A 96 1.14 0.00 8.86
N ASP A 97 1.73 -0.85 8.01
CA ASP A 97 1.12 -2.14 7.74
C ASP A 97 0.86 -2.79 9.10
N PRO A 98 -0.35 -3.29 9.38
CA PRO A 98 -0.57 -4.11 10.55
C PRO A 98 0.35 -5.31 10.36
N LYS A 99 1.54 -5.23 10.98
CA LYS A 99 2.57 -6.24 10.92
C LYS A 99 1.83 -7.54 11.19
N ALA A 100 1.68 -8.39 10.17
CA ALA A 100 1.16 -9.72 10.37
C ALA A 100 2.01 -10.27 11.50
N ARG A 101 1.40 -10.41 12.68
CA ARG A 101 2.07 -10.82 13.91
C ARG A 101 2.86 -12.04 13.48
N ALA A 102 4.18 -11.90 13.40
CA ALA A 102 5.05 -12.94 12.88
C ALA A 102 4.60 -14.20 13.62
N ALA A 103 4.05 -15.17 12.87
CA ALA A 103 3.60 -16.41 13.44
C ALA A 103 4.78 -16.90 14.26
N ALA A 104 4.64 -16.83 15.59
CA ALA A 104 5.70 -17.20 16.50
C ALA A 104 6.09 -18.61 16.07
N ALA A 105 7.34 -18.75 15.64
CA ALA A 105 7.89 -19.95 15.04
C ALA A 105 7.41 -21.16 15.85
N GLU A 106 6.48 -21.92 15.27
CA GLU A 106 6.00 -23.13 15.87
C GLU A 106 7.14 -24.15 15.79
N SER A 107 7.45 -24.73 16.95
CA SER A 107 8.17 -25.99 17.14
C SER A 107 9.68 -26.03 16.88
N LYS A 108 10.47 -25.76 17.93
CA LYS A 108 11.60 -26.61 18.32
C LYS A 108 11.64 -26.74 19.85
N ASP A 109 11.92 -27.97 20.30
CA ASP A 109 11.99 -28.46 21.70
C ASP A 109 10.63 -28.62 22.40
N GLY A 110 10.21 -29.78 22.94
CA GLY A 110 10.92 -30.98 23.39
C GLY A 110 10.16 -31.42 24.66
N GLY A 111 9.47 -32.57 24.64
CA GLY A 111 8.61 -32.93 25.78
C GLY A 111 7.91 -34.28 25.67
N ARG A 112 8.52 -35.27 26.31
CA ARG A 112 8.10 -36.66 26.48
C ARG A 112 6.84 -36.76 27.37
N GLY A 113 5.79 -37.46 26.93
CA GLY A 113 4.67 -37.91 27.80
C GLY A 113 3.31 -37.83 27.09
N GLY A 114 2.42 -38.82 27.08
CA GLY A 114 2.37 -40.11 27.73
C GLY A 114 1.31 -40.96 27.03
N ARG A 115 1.54 -42.28 27.08
CA ARG A 115 0.71 -43.35 26.52
C ARG A 115 -0.52 -43.55 27.40
N GLY A 116 -1.73 -43.43 26.85
CA GLY A 116 -2.99 -43.85 27.50
C GLY A 116 -4.19 -43.10 26.92
N GLY A 117 -5.26 -43.70 26.41
CA GLY A 117 -5.69 -45.09 26.48
C GLY A 117 -6.65 -45.46 25.34
N ARG A 118 -6.73 -46.76 25.11
CA ARG A 118 -7.73 -47.42 24.27
C ARG A 118 -9.13 -47.25 24.85
N GLY A 119 -10.10 -47.12 23.95
CA GLY A 119 -11.53 -47.36 24.19
C GLY A 119 -12.33 -46.23 23.55
N GLY A 120 -13.17 -46.43 22.55
CA GLY A 120 -13.69 -47.62 21.90
C GLY A 120 -14.91 -47.14 21.09
N GLY A 121 -15.27 -47.84 20.02
CA GLY A 121 -16.61 -47.72 19.45
C GLY A 121 -16.69 -47.26 18.00
N ARG A 122 -16.82 -48.27 17.14
CA ARG A 122 -17.77 -48.35 16.02
C ARG A 122 -17.70 -47.32 14.90
N GLY A 123 -17.20 -47.81 13.77
CA GLY A 123 -17.53 -47.26 12.47
C GLY A 123 -19.03 -47.30 12.16
N GLY A 124 -19.44 -46.34 11.35
CA GLY A 124 -20.67 -46.38 10.56
C GLY A 124 -20.31 -45.91 9.14
N PRO A 125 -20.65 -46.66 8.08
CA PRO A 125 -20.41 -46.26 6.70
C PRO A 125 -21.57 -45.38 6.23
N GLY A 126 -21.32 -44.11 5.94
CA GLY A 126 -22.37 -43.26 5.36
C GLY A 126 -21.88 -41.85 5.07
N GLY A 127 -21.95 -41.46 3.80
CA GLY A 127 -21.84 -40.06 3.41
C GLY A 127 -20.81 -39.74 2.33
N LYS A 128 -20.89 -40.42 1.19
CA LYS A 128 -20.27 -39.94 -0.05
C LYS A 128 -21.10 -38.74 -0.56
N GLY A 129 -20.75 -37.53 -0.11
CA GLY A 129 -21.16 -36.27 -0.72
C GLY A 129 -19.89 -35.45 -0.94
N GLY A 130 -19.31 -35.42 -2.13
CA GLY A 130 -19.91 -34.67 -3.23
C GLY A 130 -19.78 -33.16 -3.02
N GLY A 131 -18.78 -32.68 -2.26
CA GLY A 131 -18.46 -31.27 -2.13
C GLY A 131 -17.78 -30.74 -3.40
N GLY A 132 -18.57 -30.44 -4.42
CA GLY A 132 -18.13 -29.64 -5.56
C GLY A 132 -17.64 -28.26 -5.10
N PRO A 133 -16.78 -27.59 -5.88
CA PRO A 133 -16.17 -26.33 -5.48
C PRO A 133 -17.25 -25.29 -5.18
N LYS A 134 -17.14 -24.67 -4.00
CA LYS A 134 -17.99 -23.58 -3.55
C LYS A 134 -17.95 -22.47 -4.60
N SER A 135 -19.06 -22.27 -5.31
CA SER A 135 -19.26 -21.12 -6.18
C SER A 135 -19.11 -19.85 -5.35
N SER A 136 -18.15 -19.01 -5.70
CA SER A 136 -17.93 -17.70 -5.09
C SER A 136 -19.24 -16.88 -5.07
N PRO A 137 -19.48 -16.06 -4.03
CA PRO A 137 -20.71 -15.28 -3.85
C PRO A 137 -20.95 -14.17 -4.90
N TRP A 138 -20.08 -14.05 -5.91
CA TRP A 138 -20.13 -13.02 -6.94
C TRP A 138 -20.29 -13.57 -8.37
N GLY A 139 -20.88 -14.76 -8.51
CA GLY A 139 -21.23 -15.33 -9.80
C GLY A 139 -20.05 -15.96 -10.55
N LEU A 140 -20.39 -16.83 -11.51
CA LEU A 140 -19.45 -17.65 -12.27
C LEU A 140 -18.50 -16.80 -13.11
N SER A 141 -17.21 -17.16 -13.09
CA SER A 141 -16.21 -16.61 -14.01
C SER A 141 -16.58 -16.89 -15.47
N PRO A 142 -16.23 -16.01 -16.43
CA PRO A 142 -16.58 -16.17 -17.85
C PRO A 142 -16.20 -17.52 -18.46
N GLU A 143 -15.16 -18.16 -17.95
CA GLU A 143 -14.71 -19.49 -18.40
C GLU A 143 -15.70 -20.63 -18.07
N GLU A 144 -16.45 -20.56 -16.96
CA GLU A 144 -17.47 -21.59 -16.62
C GLU A 144 -18.75 -21.42 -17.43
N LYS A 145 -19.06 -20.21 -17.91
CA LYS A 145 -20.21 -19.94 -18.79
C LYS A 145 -20.02 -20.56 -20.18
N ALA A 146 -18.77 -20.65 -20.66
CA ALA A 146 -18.45 -21.27 -21.95
C ALA A 146 -18.56 -22.80 -21.93
N ALA A 147 -18.30 -23.44 -20.78
CA ALA A 147 -18.38 -24.90 -20.63
C ALA A 147 -19.83 -25.43 -20.55
N LYS A 148 -20.82 -24.57 -20.34
CA LYS A 148 -22.25 -24.90 -20.28
C LYS A 148 -22.99 -24.34 -21.49
N GLY A 149 -22.45 -24.57 -22.69
CA GLY A 149 -23.11 -24.27 -23.95
C GLY A 149 -24.50 -24.95 -24.05
N PRO A 150 -25.45 -24.34 -24.76
CA PRO A 150 -26.80 -24.88 -24.90
C PRO A 150 -26.76 -26.23 -25.64
N LYS A 151 -27.30 -27.28 -25.01
CA LYS A 151 -27.61 -28.52 -25.73
C LYS A 151 -28.60 -28.19 -26.85
N LYS A 152 -28.20 -28.44 -28.10
CA LYS A 152 -29.10 -28.41 -29.27
C LYS A 152 -30.34 -29.28 -29.00
N PRO A 153 -31.55 -28.84 -29.38
CA PRO A 153 -32.70 -29.72 -29.44
C PRO A 153 -32.52 -30.70 -30.61
N THR A 154 -32.53 -31.99 -30.34
CA THR A 154 -32.68 -33.03 -31.36
C THR A 154 -34.12 -33.04 -31.86
N ALA A 155 -34.26 -33.10 -33.19
CA ALA A 155 -35.50 -33.18 -33.95
C ALA A 155 -36.34 -34.43 -33.61
#